data_AF-A0A0G4NI84-F1
#
_entry.id   AF-A0A0G4NI84-F1
#
_cell.length_a   1.000
_cell.length_b   1.000
_cell.length_c   1.000
_cell.angle_alpha   90.00
_cell.angle_beta   90.00
_cell.angle_gamma   90.00
#
_symmetry.space_group_name_H-M   'P 1'
#
loop_
_entity.id
_entity.type
_entity.pdbx_description
1 polymer ?
#
loop_
_entity_poly.entity_id
_entity_poly.type
_entity_poly.pdbx_seq_one_letter_code
_entity_poly.pdbx_strand_id
1 'polypeptide(L)'
;MTPTGFLDAQTKREISLDLDRYPSLDINTQHEIVVKYRLLNKRIQAEGLYDCNYLSYAIEMVRYSLLFSGMLLFLSWGWYVPSAMCLGIFWHQLVFAAHDAGHMGITHNFHIDTCIGIFIADFL
;
A
#
# COMPACT_ATOMS: atom_id res chain seq x y z
N MET A 1 -6.90 -32.30 -25.04
CA MET A 1 -7.62 -31.13 -24.49
C MET A 1 -7.07 -29.89 -25.16
N THR A 2 -7.92 -29.03 -25.73
CA THR A 2 -7.45 -27.72 -26.22
C THR A 2 -7.12 -26.81 -25.02
N PRO A 3 -6.18 -25.85 -25.16
CA PRO A 3 -5.88 -24.90 -24.09
C PRO A 3 -7.12 -24.18 -23.54
N THR A 4 -8.07 -23.86 -24.43
CA THR A 4 -9.36 -23.27 -24.08
C THR A 4 -10.27 -24.19 -23.28
N GLY A 5 -10.32 -25.48 -23.61
CA GLY A 5 -11.12 -26.46 -22.86
C GLY A 5 -10.56 -26.76 -21.47
N PHE A 6 -9.24 -26.68 -21.29
CA PHE A 6 -8.61 -26.78 -19.98
C PHE A 6 -8.95 -25.57 -19.09
N LEU A 7 -8.85 -24.35 -19.61
CA LEU A 7 -9.19 -23.12 -18.88
C LEU A 7 -10.69 -23.07 -18.49
N ASP A 8 -11.59 -23.51 -19.38
CA ASP A 8 -13.03 -23.58 -19.07
C ASP A 8 -13.32 -24.58 -17.94
N ALA A 9 -12.69 -25.76 -17.98
CA ALA A 9 -12.82 -26.76 -16.92
C ALA A 9 -12.27 -26.27 -15.57
N GLN A 10 -11.13 -25.57 -15.58
CA GLN A 10 -10.56 -24.96 -14.39
C GLN A 10 -11.50 -23.87 -13.83
N THR A 11 -12.02 -22.99 -14.69
CA THR A 11 -12.94 -21.91 -14.28
C THR A 11 -14.20 -22.47 -13.62
N LYS A 12 -14.81 -23.50 -14.21
CA LYS A 12 -15.99 -24.16 -13.62
C LYS A 12 -15.70 -24.79 -12.27
N ARG A 13 -14.50 -25.38 -12.12
CA ARG A 13 -14.05 -25.92 -10.84
C ARG A 13 -13.92 -24.82 -9.78
N GLU A 14 -13.26 -23.70 -10.10
CA GLU A 14 -13.14 -22.58 -9.17
C GLU A 14 -14.52 -22.03 -8.78
N ILE A 15 -15.43 -21.86 -9.74
CA ILE A 15 -16.82 -21.43 -9.45
C ILE A 15 -17.50 -22.38 -8.46
N SER A 16 -17.39 -23.71 -8.67
CA SER A 16 -17.99 -24.67 -7.74
C SER A 16 -17.37 -24.59 -6.35
N LEU A 17 -16.05 -24.44 -6.25
CA LEU A 17 -15.36 -24.31 -4.97
C LEU A 17 -15.75 -23.03 -4.23
N ASP A 18 -15.92 -21.92 -4.96
CA ASP A 18 -16.36 -20.64 -4.40
C ASP A 18 -17.80 -20.71 -3.90
N LEU A 19 -18.70 -21.34 -4.65
CA LEU A 19 -20.10 -21.51 -4.25
C LEU A 19 -20.25 -22.41 -3.00
N ASP A 20 -19.37 -23.40 -2.83
CA ASP A 20 -19.34 -24.26 -1.63
C ASP A 20 -18.73 -23.54 -0.41
N ARG A 21 -17.80 -22.60 -0.65
CA ARG A 21 -17.02 -21.95 0.41
C ARG A 21 -17.65 -20.65 0.92
N TYR A 22 -18.26 -19.86 0.04
CA TYR A 22 -18.73 -18.52 0.35
C TYR A 22 -20.25 -18.47 0.62
N PRO A 23 -20.74 -17.42 1.29
CA PRO A 23 -22.17 -17.22 1.48
C PRO A 23 -22.92 -17.21 0.15
N SER A 24 -24.17 -17.69 0.17
CA SER A 24 -25.01 -17.77 -1.02
C SER A 24 -25.20 -16.42 -1.71
N LEU A 25 -25.38 -16.50 -3.03
CA LEU A 25 -25.62 -15.33 -3.90
C LEU A 25 -27.08 -14.88 -3.91
N ASP A 26 -27.92 -15.44 -3.04
CA ASP A 26 -29.32 -15.02 -2.94
C ASP A 26 -29.44 -13.59 -2.41
N ILE A 27 -30.55 -12.95 -2.76
CA ILE A 27 -30.78 -11.54 -2.49
C ILE A 27 -30.68 -11.21 -0.99
N ASN A 28 -31.16 -12.09 -0.11
CA ASN A 28 -31.19 -11.81 1.32
C ASN A 28 -29.79 -11.86 1.93
N THR A 29 -29.02 -12.91 1.59
CA THR A 29 -27.65 -13.08 2.07
C THR A 29 -26.74 -11.95 1.58
N GLN A 30 -26.83 -11.59 0.29
CA GLN A 30 -26.04 -10.50 -0.28
C GLN A 30 -26.44 -9.14 0.32
N HIS A 31 -27.74 -8.91 0.57
CA HIS A 31 -28.20 -7.70 1.26
C HIS A 31 -27.63 -7.59 2.67
N GLU A 32 -27.64 -8.69 3.43
CA GLU A 32 -27.08 -8.71 4.79
C GLU A 32 -25.57 -8.42 4.80
N ILE A 33 -24.81 -8.95 3.84
CA ILE A 33 -23.38 -8.65 3.68
C ILE A 33 -23.16 -7.15 3.44
N VAL A 34 -23.92 -6.54 2.54
CA VAL A 34 -23.82 -5.10 2.27
C VAL A 34 -24.15 -4.28 3.52
N VAL A 35 -25.18 -4.66 4.28
CA VAL A 35 -25.53 -3.99 5.54
C VAL A 35 -24.37 -4.09 6.54
N LYS A 36 -23.82 -5.29 6.74
CA LYS A 36 -22.66 -5.51 7.63
C LYS A 36 -21.44 -4.71 7.21
N TYR A 37 -21.13 -4.66 5.92
CA TYR A 37 -20.03 -3.86 5.38
C TYR A 37 -20.22 -2.36 5.65
N ARG A 38 -21.43 -1.82 5.43
CA ARG A 38 -21.74 -0.41 5.71
C ARG A 38 -21.64 -0.08 7.20
N LEU A 39 -22.08 -0.99 8.07
CA LEU A 39 -21.95 -0.83 9.52
C LEU A 39 -20.49 -0.83 9.96
N LEU A 40 -19.67 -1.74 9.40
CA LEU A 40 -18.23 -1.76 9.63
C LEU A 40 -17.57 -0.46 9.20
N ASN A 41 -17.84 0.02 7.99
CA ASN A 41 -17.30 1.29 7.50
C ASN A 41 -17.65 2.47 8.42
N LYS A 42 -18.91 2.55 8.89
CA LYS A 42 -19.31 3.58 9.87
C LYS A 42 -18.53 3.48 11.17
N ARG A 43 -18.25 2.26 11.65
CA ARG A 43 -17.45 2.04 12.86
C ARG A 43 -16.00 2.47 12.67
N ILE A 44 -15.38 2.10 11.55
CA ILE A 44 -14.00 2.49 11.20
C ILE A 44 -13.90 4.03 11.15
N GLN A 45 -14.87 4.71 10.54
CA GLN A 45 -14.94 6.19 10.53
C GLN A 45 -15.11 6.76 11.95
N ALA A 46 -16.00 6.20 12.77
CA ALA A 46 -16.25 6.67 14.13
C ALA A 46 -15.03 6.47 15.06
N GLU A 47 -14.21 5.45 14.81
CA GLU A 47 -12.96 5.19 15.52
C GLU A 47 -11.78 6.00 14.96
N GLY A 48 -11.97 6.82 13.92
CA GLY A 48 -10.92 7.64 13.31
C GLY A 48 -9.85 6.82 12.57
N LEU A 49 -10.12 5.56 12.24
CA LEU A 49 -9.12 4.65 11.67
C LEU A 49 -8.78 4.93 10.20
N TYR A 50 -9.52 5.85 9.56
CA TYR A 50 -9.15 6.40 8.25
C TYR A 50 -8.19 7.59 8.36
N ASP A 51 -8.05 8.20 9.55
CA ASP A 51 -7.23 9.39 9.70
C ASP A 51 -5.75 9.03 9.66
N CYS A 52 -5.00 9.72 8.80
CA CYS A 52 -3.57 9.51 8.67
C CYS A 52 -2.84 10.07 9.90
N ASN A 53 -2.03 9.23 10.56
CA ASN A 53 -1.18 9.68 11.66
C ASN A 53 0.12 10.30 11.12
N TYR A 54 0.11 11.62 10.94
CA TYR A 54 1.28 12.36 10.46
C TYR A 54 2.53 12.27 11.34
N LEU A 55 2.40 11.88 12.62
CA LEU A 55 3.57 11.62 13.47
C LEU A 55 4.40 10.45 12.94
N SER A 56 3.74 9.44 12.37
CA SER A 56 4.42 8.32 11.71
C SER A 56 5.30 8.82 10.56
N TYR A 57 4.77 9.73 9.74
CA TYR A 57 5.55 10.35 8.66
C TYR A 57 6.69 11.24 9.18
N ALA A 58 6.51 11.93 10.30
CA ALA A 58 7.62 12.68 10.92
C ALA A 58 8.76 11.75 11.36
N ILE A 59 8.45 10.57 11.90
CA ILE A 59 9.44 9.55 12.26
C ILE A 59 10.15 9.02 11.01
N GLU A 60 9.42 8.77 9.92
CA GLU A 60 10.02 8.34 8.65
C GLU A 60 10.93 9.43 8.06
N MET A 61 10.53 10.71 8.11
CA MET A 61 11.40 11.82 7.69
C MET A 61 12.71 11.89 8.48
N VAL A 62 12.67 11.60 9.79
CA VAL A 62 13.89 11.48 10.60
C VAL A 62 14.75 10.30 10.13
N ARG A 63 14.14 9.13 9.87
CA ARG A 63 14.85 7.96 9.35
C ARG A 63 15.50 8.23 8.01
N TYR A 64 14.78 8.87 7.07
CA TYR A 64 15.29 9.26 5.76
C TYR A 64 16.47 10.22 5.89
N SER A 65 16.34 11.24 6.73
CA SER A 65 17.39 12.22 6.97
C SER A 65 18.65 11.58 7.56
N LEU A 66 18.49 10.64 8.51
CA LEU A 66 19.61 9.90 9.10
C LEU A 66 20.32 9.00 8.08
N LEU A 67 19.56 8.27 7.26
CA LEU A 67 20.14 7.40 6.23
C LEU A 67 20.87 8.21 5.15
N PHE A 68 20.27 9.31 4.69
CA PHE A 68 20.90 10.19 3.70
C PHE A 68 22.14 10.88 4.26
N SER A 69 22.08 11.38 5.50
CA SER A 69 23.25 11.97 6.17
C SER A 69 24.35 10.94 6.40
N GLY A 70 23.99 9.71 6.79
CA GLY A 70 24.93 8.60 6.93
C GLY A 70 25.61 8.24 5.61
N MET A 71 24.87 8.25 4.50
CA MET A 71 25.43 8.09 3.15
C MET A 71 26.49 9.16 2.88
N LEU A 72 26.17 10.44 3.06
CA LEU A 72 27.11 11.54 2.83
C LEU A 72 28.35 11.47 3.73
N LEU A 73 28.15 11.10 5.00
CA LEU A 73 29.24 10.95 5.97
C LEU A 73 30.21 9.84 5.56
N PHE A 74 29.69 8.64 5.27
CA PHE A 74 30.52 7.52 4.85
C PHE A 74 31.20 7.78 3.50
N LEU A 75 30.51 8.46 2.57
CA LEU A 75 31.10 8.91 1.32
C LEU A 75 32.29 9.84 1.56
N SER A 76 32.16 10.80 2.49
CA SER A 76 33.24 11.73 2.84
C SER A 76 34.48 11.05 3.46
N TRP A 77 34.28 9.90 4.11
CA TRP A 77 35.37 9.08 4.67
C TRP A 77 35.95 8.08 3.66
N GLY A 78 35.43 8.02 2.43
CA GLY A 78 35.81 7.03 1.42
C GLY A 78 35.28 5.61 1.70
N TRP A 79 34.30 5.47 2.60
CA TRP A 79 33.69 4.20 2.97
C TRP A 79 32.53 3.87 2.03
N TYR A 80 32.87 3.43 0.82
CA TYR A 80 31.89 3.28 -0.27
C TYR A 80 30.81 2.23 -0.01
N VAL A 81 31.15 1.08 0.59
CA VAL A 81 30.17 0.02 0.85
C VAL A 81 29.11 0.46 1.86
N PRO A 82 29.47 0.96 3.07
CA PRO A 82 28.48 1.52 4.00
C PRO A 82 27.68 2.67 3.40
N SER A 83 28.32 3.55 2.62
CA SER A 83 27.65 4.65 1.92
C SER A 83 26.56 4.14 0.97
N ALA A 84 26.88 3.16 0.12
CA ALA A 84 25.94 2.57 -0.82
C ALA A 84 24.80 1.83 -0.10
N MET A 85 25.10 1.14 1.00
CA MET A 85 24.06 0.50 1.82
C MET A 85 23.09 1.52 2.42
N CYS A 86 23.58 2.62 2.99
CA CYS A 86 22.73 3.69 3.50
C CYS A 86 21.83 4.28 2.40
N LEU A 87 22.39 4.49 1.19
CA LEU A 87 21.62 4.99 0.05
C LEU A 87 20.54 4.01 -0.41
N GLY A 88 20.87 2.72 -0.49
CA GLY A 88 19.92 1.67 -0.88
C GLY A 88 18.76 1.54 0.11
N ILE A 89 19.06 1.59 1.42
CA ILE A 89 18.03 1.54 2.47
C ILE A 89 17.19 2.82 2.45
N PHE A 90 17.80 3.99 2.26
CA PHE A 90 17.09 5.27 2.12
C PHE A 90 16.01 5.15 1.04
N TRP A 91 16.40 4.73 -0.16
CA TRP A 91 15.48 4.58 -1.29
C TRP A 91 14.41 3.52 -1.08
N HIS A 92 14.80 2.35 -0.59
CA HIS A 92 13.84 1.27 -0.29
C HIS A 92 12.77 1.73 0.71
N GLN A 93 13.13 2.54 1.69
CA GLN A 93 12.17 3.06 2.68
C GLN A 93 11.35 4.23 2.14
N LEU A 94 11.94 5.12 1.33
CA LEU A 94 11.29 6.30 0.78
C LEU A 94 10.15 5.95 -0.20
N VAL A 95 10.31 4.90 -0.99
CA VAL A 95 9.29 4.48 -1.98
C VAL A 95 7.97 4.04 -1.33
N PHE A 96 7.95 3.64 -0.06
CA PHE A 96 6.70 3.38 0.65
C PHE A 96 5.85 4.65 0.80
N ALA A 97 6.46 5.82 1.02
CA ALA A 97 5.72 7.08 1.05
C ALA A 97 5.12 7.42 -0.33
N ALA A 98 5.84 7.14 -1.42
CA ALA A 98 5.30 7.31 -2.77
C ALA A 98 4.14 6.33 -3.06
N HIS A 99 4.26 5.08 -2.62
CA HIS A 99 3.20 4.08 -2.70
C HIS A 99 1.93 4.52 -1.95
N ASP A 100 2.09 5.00 -0.72
CA ASP A 100 0.96 5.44 0.10
C ASP A 100 0.28 6.68 -0.49
N ALA A 101 1.05 7.59 -1.09
CA ALA A 101 0.51 8.69 -1.87
C ALA A 101 -0.31 8.20 -3.08
N GLY A 102 0.12 7.12 -3.75
CA GLY A 102 -0.63 6.48 -4.83
C GLY A 102 -2.01 5.94 -4.41
N HIS A 103 -2.20 5.62 -3.13
CA HIS A 103 -3.48 5.18 -2.56
C HIS A 103 -4.28 6.32 -1.92
N MET A 104 -3.83 7.58 -2.06
CA MET A 104 -4.36 8.75 -1.35
C MET A 104 -4.30 8.60 0.18
N GLY A 105 -3.32 7.84 0.69
CA GLY A 105 -3.20 7.49 2.11
C GLY A 105 -2.55 8.58 2.97
N ILE A 106 -2.03 9.66 2.37
CA ILE A 106 -1.36 10.73 3.12
C ILE A 106 -2.39 11.81 3.46
N THR A 107 -2.88 12.54 2.44
CA THR A 107 -3.78 13.68 2.67
C THR A 107 -5.23 13.39 2.31
N HIS A 108 -5.52 12.23 1.70
CA HIS A 108 -6.81 11.90 1.12
C HIS A 108 -7.24 12.84 -0.01
N ASN A 109 -6.33 13.67 -0.53
CA ASN A 109 -6.54 14.52 -1.70
C ASN A 109 -5.73 13.98 -2.88
N PHE A 110 -6.45 13.56 -3.92
CA PHE A 110 -5.85 12.99 -5.12
C PHE A 110 -4.74 13.85 -5.72
N HIS A 111 -4.96 15.17 -5.84
CA HIS A 111 -4.00 16.05 -6.49
C HIS A 111 -2.73 16.21 -5.65
N ILE A 112 -2.89 16.46 -4.35
CA ILE A 112 -1.76 16.66 -3.44
C ILE A 112 -0.92 15.38 -3.34
N ASP A 113 -1.56 14.24 -3.12
CA ASP A 113 -0.84 12.97 -2.98
C ASP A 113 -0.18 12.54 -4.30
N THR A 114 -0.82 12.77 -5.44
CA THR A 114 -0.18 12.56 -6.75
C THR A 114 1.08 13.42 -6.90
N CYS A 115 1.04 14.69 -6.52
CA CYS A 115 2.21 15.56 -6.58
C CYS A 115 3.33 15.10 -5.63
N ILE A 116 2.99 14.62 -4.42
CA ILE A 116 3.97 14.04 -3.49
C ILE A 116 4.63 12.80 -4.11
N GLY A 117 3.84 11.89 -4.66
CA GLY A 117 4.34 10.67 -5.30
C GLY A 117 5.28 10.96 -6.48
N ILE A 118 4.89 11.87 -7.38
CA ILE A 118 5.72 12.31 -8.51
C ILE A 118 7.02 12.94 -8.01
N PHE A 119 6.95 13.81 -7.00
CA PHE A 119 8.14 14.45 -6.46
C PHE A 119 9.16 13.43 -5.93
N ILE A 120 8.68 12.45 -5.15
CA ILE A 120 9.54 11.39 -4.60
C ILE A 120 10.13 10.52 -5.71
N ALA A 121 9.33 10.13 -6.72
CA ALA A 121 9.76 9.22 -7.76
C ALA A 121 10.75 9.84 -8.76
N ASP A 122 10.60 11.14 -9.04
CA ASP A 122 11.33 11.80 -10.13
C ASP A 122 12.49 12.71 -9.65
N PHE A 123 12.47 13.20 -8.41
CA PHE A 123 13.38 14.26 -7.95
C PHE A 123 14.17 13.98 -6.68
N LEU A 124 13.77 12.98 -5.88
CA LEU A 124 14.60 12.50 -4.77
C LEU A 124 15.54 11.39 -5.23
#